data_AF-A0A1I7WZP9-F1
#
_entry.id   AF-A0A1I7WZP9-F1
#
_cell.length_a   1.000
_cell.length_b   1.000
_cell.length_c   1.000
_cell.angle_alpha   90.00
_cell.angle_beta   90.00
_cell.angle_gamma   90.00
#
_symmetry.space_group_name_H-M   'P 1'
#
loop_
_entity.id
_entity.type
_entity.pdbx_description
1 polymer ?
#
loop_
_entity_poly.entity_id
_entity_poly.type
_entity_poly.pdbx_seq_one_letter_code
_entity_poly.pdbx_strand_id
1 'polypeptide(L)' 'MVRKLKLHEKKLLRKTDFMQWEVDQQGRQSEQMRKYHVTKREHYSLYNRLAAEVGSYIQVLFIY' A
#
# COMPACT_ATOMS: atom_id res chain seq x y z
N MET A 1 -3.98 10.27 -15.91
CA MET A 1 -4.61 11.40 -16.62
C MET A 1 -6.10 11.45 -16.25
N VAL A 2 -6.57 12.47 -15.53
CA VAL A 2 -8.00 12.76 -15.30
C VAL A 2 -8.17 14.27 -15.24
N ARG A 3 -9.27 14.82 -15.78
CA ARG A 3 -9.57 16.27 -15.68
C ARG A 3 -9.81 16.69 -14.23
N LYS A 4 -9.54 17.96 -13.90
CA LYS A 4 -9.85 18.51 -12.57
C LYS A 4 -11.36 18.63 -12.39
N LEU A 5 -11.90 18.00 -11.35
CA LEU A 5 -13.33 18.07 -10.99
C LEU A 5 -13.68 19.45 -10.38
N LYS A 6 -14.84 19.98 -10.74
CA LYS A 6 -15.46 21.18 -10.15
C LYS A 6 -16.00 20.87 -8.75
N LEU A 7 -16.28 21.90 -7.96
CA LEU A 7 -16.75 21.76 -6.57
C LEU A 7 -18.00 20.87 -6.42
N HIS A 8 -18.99 21.03 -7.30
CA HIS A 8 -20.21 20.21 -7.27
C HIS A 8 -19.93 18.75 -7.64
N GLU A 9 -19.04 18.52 -8.59
CA GLU A 9 -18.65 17.17 -9.03
C GLU A 9 -17.87 16.45 -7.93
N LYS A 10 -16.98 17.15 -7.23
CA LYS A 10 -16.29 16.60 -6.04
C LYS A 10 -17.24 16.26 -4.90
N LYS A 11 -18.34 17.01 -4.74
CA LYS A 11 -19.36 16.69 -3.74
C LYS A 11 -20.12 15.40 -4.07
N LEU A 12 -20.36 15.13 -5.36
CA LEU A 12 -20.98 13.89 -5.82
C LEU A 12 -20.00 12.71 -5.77
N LEU A 13 -18.74 12.93 -6.17
CA LEU A 13 -17.70 11.92 -6.29
C LEU A 13 -16.75 11.91 -5.09
N ARG A 14 -17.29 11.91 -3.86
CA ARG A 14 -16.47 11.97 -2.63
C ARG A 14 -15.65 10.73 -2.35
N LYS A 15 -16.18 9.55 -2.68
CA LYS A 15 -15.55 8.24 -2.42
C LYS A 15 -14.84 7.67 -3.66
N THR A 16 -14.87 8.38 -4.77
CA THR A 16 -14.37 7.88 -6.06
C THR A 16 -13.02 8.51 -6.34
N ASP A 17 -11.96 7.79 -5.98
CA ASP A 17 -10.60 8.06 -6.44
C ASP A 17 -10.19 6.95 -7.43
N PHE A 18 -9.67 7.34 -8.59
CA PHE A 18 -9.25 6.41 -9.64
C PHE A 18 -7.79 5.95 -9.48
N MET A 19 -7.02 6.63 -8.64
CA MET A 19 -5.59 6.40 -8.48
C MET A 19 -5.25 5.73 -7.15
N GLN A 20 -6.00 6.03 -6.09
CA GLN A 20 -5.79 5.47 -4.76
C GLN A 20 -7.04 4.71 -4.33
N TRP A 21 -6.89 3.39 -4.18
CA TRP A 21 -7.92 2.54 -3.60
C TRP A 21 -7.47 2.10 -2.21
N GLU A 22 -8.40 1.93 -1.27
CA GLU A 22 -8.09 1.53 0.12
C GLU A 22 -7.23 0.25 0.20
N VAL A 23 -7.41 -0.67 -0.77
CA VAL A 23 -6.65 -1.92 -0.87
C VAL A 23 -5.19 -1.68 -1.27
N ASP A 24 -4.93 -0.67 -2.09
CA ASP A 24 -3.58 -0.28 -2.47
C ASP A 24 -3.08 0.69 -1.41
N GLN A 25 -2.35 0.18 -0.40
CA GLN A 25 -1.86 0.90 0.80
C GLN A 25 -1.12 2.23 0.48
N GLN A 26 -1.84 3.22 -0.04
CA GLN A 26 -1.37 4.49 -0.58
C GLN A 26 -0.17 4.36 -1.53
N GLY A 27 -0.04 3.23 -2.25
CA GLY A 27 1.08 2.99 -3.15
C GLY A 27 2.43 2.76 -2.45
N ARG A 28 2.48 2.52 -1.14
CA ARG A 28 3.72 2.24 -0.38
C ARG A 28 4.54 1.10 -0.98
N GLN A 29 3.86 0.07 -1.49
CA GLN A 29 4.53 -1.04 -2.17
C GLN A 29 5.36 -0.54 -3.36
N SER A 30 4.78 0.29 -4.21
CA SER A 30 5.43 0.83 -5.40
C SER A 30 6.59 1.76 -5.03
N GLU A 31 6.44 2.56 -3.97
CA GLU A 31 7.51 3.40 -3.42
C GLU A 31 8.70 2.58 -2.91
N GLN A 32 8.42 1.56 -2.09
CA GLN A 32 9.43 0.66 -1.53
C GLN A 32 10.18 -0.12 -2.63
N MET A 33 9.44 -0.64 -3.62
CA MET A 33 10.04 -1.33 -4.76
C MET A 33 10.98 -0.41 -5.54
N ARG A 34 10.62 0.87 -5.75
CA ARG A 34 11.49 1.86 -6.40
C ARG A 34 12.72 2.18 -5.55
N LYS A 35 12.53 2.42 -4.25
CA LYS A 35 13.61 2.77 -3.31
C LYS A 35 14.70 1.69 -3.27
N TYR A 36 14.29 0.42 -3.24
CA TYR A 36 15.22 -0.71 -3.13
C TYR A 36 15.46 -1.44 -4.45
N HIS A 37 15.03 -0.87 -5.58
CA HIS A 37 15.21 -1.44 -6.92
C HIS A 37 14.72 -2.89 -7.04
N VAL A 38 13.63 -3.23 -6.34
CA VAL A 38 12.99 -4.54 -6.44
C VAL A 38 12.22 -4.60 -7.76
N THR A 39 12.70 -5.44 -8.67
CA THR A 39 12.15 -5.55 -10.03
C THR A 39 10.89 -6.39 -10.10
N LYS A 40 10.85 -7.54 -9.41
CA LYS A 40 9.67 -8.44 -9.41
C LYS A 40 8.77 -8.17 -8.20
N ARG A 41 7.48 -8.03 -8.45
CA ARG A 41 6.47 -7.76 -7.40
C ARG A 41 6.32 -8.93 -6.41
N GLU A 42 6.58 -10.14 -6.87
CA GLU A 42 6.61 -11.36 -6.05
C GLU A 42 7.65 -11.29 -4.92
N HIS A 43 8.84 -10.74 -5.20
CA HIS A 43 9.88 -10.60 -4.19
C HIS A 43 9.46 -9.65 -3.07
N TYR A 44 8.85 -8.51 -3.40
CA TYR A 44 8.30 -7.61 -2.37
C TYR A 44 7.27 -8.32 -1.49
N SER A 45 6.34 -9.07 -2.10
CA SER A 45 5.31 -9.80 -1.36
C SER A 45 5.92 -10.84 -0.41
N LEU A 46 6.95 -11.55 -0.87
CA LEU A 46 7.69 -12.54 -0.08
C LEU A 46 8.39 -11.88 1.11
N TYR A 47 9.12 -10.79 0.89
CA TYR A 47 9.80 -10.08 1.98
C TYR A 47 8.83 -9.49 3.00
N ASN A 48 7.72 -8.92 2.52
CA ASN A 48 6.70 -8.38 3.40
C ASN A 48 6.03 -9.46 4.27
N ARG A 49 5.81 -10.66 3.70
CA ARG A 49 5.28 -11.81 4.45
C ARG A 49 6.28 -12.27 5.53
N LEU A 50 7.55 -12.44 5.17
CA LEU A 50 8.59 -12.82 6.12
C LEU A 50 8.72 -11.80 7.26
N ALA A 51 8.66 -10.51 6.96
CA ALA A 51 8.71 -9.47 7.98
C ALA A 51 7.52 -9.54 8.95
N ALA A 52 6.31 -9.81 8.43
CA ALA A 52 5.12 -9.99 9.25
C ALA A 52 5.21 -11.23 10.17
N GLU A 53 5.76 -12.33 9.65
CA GLU A 53 5.97 -13.57 10.39
C GLU A 53 7.02 -13.40 11.51
N VAL A 54 8.16 -12.76 11.21
CA VAL A 54 9.15 -12.42 12.24
C VAL A 54 8.54 -11.51 13.31
N GLY A 55 7.72 -10.53 12.90
CA GLY A 55 7.00 -9.66 13.82
C GLY A 55 6.03 -10.40 14.74
N SER A 56 5.32 -11.41 14.23
CA SER A 56 4.40 -12.21 15.06
C SER A 56 5.15 -13.05 16.07
N TYR A 57 6.28 -13.68 15.69
CA TYR A 57 7.12 -14.42 16.64
C TYR A 57 7.66 -13.52 17.74
N ILE A 58 8.13 -12.33 17.38
CA ILE A 58 8.61 -11.34 18.34
C ILE A 58 7.49 -10.91 19.30
N GLN A 59 6.29 -10.64 18.79
CA GLN A 59 5.14 -10.31 19.64
C GLN A 59 4.81 -11.43 20.62
N VAL A 60 4.80 -12.68 20.16
CA VAL A 60 4.58 -13.85 21.04
C VAL A 60 5.67 -13.90 22.12
N LEU A 61 6.94 -13.74 21.74
CA LEU A 61 8.07 -13.74 22.69
C LEU A 61 7.99 -12.61 23.73
N PHE A 62 7.51 -11.42 23.37
CA PHE A 62 7.35 -10.30 24.31
C PHE A 62 6.12 -10.43 25.23
N ILE A 63 5.20 -11.34 24.93
CA ILE A 63 3.99 -11.59 25.73
C ILE A 63 4.26 -12.63 26.84
N TYR A 64 5.41 -13.32 26.81
CA TYR A 64 5.90 -14.21 27.88
C TYR A 64 7.07 -13.58 28.64
#